data_AF-A0A936VQN7-F1
#
_entry.id   AF-A0A936VQN7-F1
#
_cell.length_a   1.000
_cell.length_b   1.000
_cell.length_c   1.000
_cell.angle_alpha   90.00
_cell.angle_beta   90.00
_cell.angle_gamma   90.00
#
_symmetry.space_group_name_H-M   'P 1'
#
loop_
_entity.id
_entity.type
_entity.pdbx_description
1 polymer ?
#
loop_
_entity_poly.entity_id
_entity_poly.type
_entity_poly.pdbx_seq_one_letter_code
_entity_poly.pdbx_strand_id
1 'polypeptide(L)'
;MRIPSILIALGLVMSLIVPGIAMADQHTSQAHHGYADDVKLPHGVIGISLQVGAERIGDPAILYVGMVHPEGPAQQAGLGHGDEVVSVDGASVKGRRYEEVVGMIRGEPGTAVKVGVKGENGLRELSITRVAGDKLPKGPAGTHGNPAR
;
A
#
# COMPACT_ATOMS: atom_id res chain seq x y z
N MET A 1 64.48 -10.36 24.00
CA MET A 1 63.40 -10.92 23.15
C MET A 1 62.18 -10.04 23.31
N ARG A 2 61.59 -9.61 22.20
CA ARG A 2 60.46 -8.67 22.14
C ARG A 2 59.17 -9.36 22.62
N ILE A 3 58.30 -8.63 23.32
CA ILE A 3 56.89 -8.33 23.00
C ILE A 3 56.25 -7.61 24.21
N PRO A 4 55.35 -6.61 24.02
CA PRO A 4 55.18 -5.48 24.93
C PRO A 4 53.87 -5.42 25.72
N SER A 5 53.95 -4.71 26.85
CA SER A 5 53.00 -3.77 27.47
C SER A 5 51.49 -3.94 27.26
N ILE A 6 50.77 -4.23 28.34
CA ILE A 6 49.36 -3.83 28.51
C ILE A 6 49.25 -3.00 29.79
N LEU A 7 48.86 -1.74 29.58
CA LEU A 7 48.62 -0.70 30.58
C LEU A 7 47.29 -1.00 31.29
N ILE A 8 47.31 -1.27 32.59
CA ILE A 8 46.09 -1.43 33.41
C ILE A 8 45.90 -0.15 34.21
N ALA A 9 44.98 0.70 33.76
CA ALA A 9 44.49 1.83 34.54
C ALA A 9 43.46 1.32 35.56
N LEU A 10 43.82 1.37 36.85
CA LEU A 10 42.93 1.03 37.96
C LEU A 10 42.30 2.32 38.50
N GLY A 11 41.03 2.58 38.15
CA GLY A 11 40.21 3.62 38.75
C GLY A 11 39.09 3.00 39.56
N LEU A 12 39.10 3.21 40.88
CA LEU A 12 38.20 2.58 41.85
C LEU A 12 37.14 3.59 42.34
N VAL A 13 35.87 3.31 41.99
CA VAL A 13 34.60 3.37 42.78
C VAL A 13 34.19 4.67 43.49
N MET A 14 32.98 5.17 43.17
CA MET A 14 31.88 5.39 44.12
C MET A 14 30.67 6.06 43.43
N SER A 15 29.54 5.36 43.31
CA SER A 15 28.30 5.71 44.03
C SER A 15 27.18 4.70 43.73
N LEU A 16 26.76 4.00 44.78
CA LEU A 16 25.59 3.12 44.85
C LEU A 16 24.34 3.94 45.17
N ILE A 17 23.24 3.80 44.40
CA ILE A 17 21.86 3.66 44.93
C ILE A 17 21.02 2.85 43.92
N VAL A 18 20.63 1.62 44.29
CA VAL A 18 19.48 0.85 43.78
C VAL A 18 18.86 0.19 45.02
N PRO A 19 17.54 0.30 45.26
CA PRO A 19 16.56 -0.71 44.83
C PRO A 19 15.25 -0.07 44.31
N GLY A 20 14.53 -0.57 43.30
CA GLY A 20 14.42 -1.92 42.76
C GLY A 20 13.10 -2.56 43.18
N ILE A 21 12.02 -2.36 42.41
CA ILE A 21 10.90 -3.30 42.14
C ILE A 21 10.36 -2.86 40.76
N ALA A 22 10.72 -3.45 39.61
CA ALA A 22 10.51 -4.82 39.13
C ALA A 22 9.03 -5.22 39.10
N MET A 23 8.34 -4.82 38.03
CA MET A 23 7.29 -5.64 37.42
C MET A 23 7.62 -5.69 35.92
N ALA A 24 8.35 -6.72 35.54
CA ALA A 24 8.45 -7.20 34.17
C ALA A 24 7.72 -8.54 34.13
N ASP A 25 6.64 -8.58 33.36
CA ASP A 25 6.07 -9.76 32.68
C ASP A 25 4.85 -9.22 31.91
N GLN A 26 4.60 -9.53 30.65
CA GLN A 26 5.30 -10.36 29.71
C GLN A 26 4.72 -10.01 28.32
N HIS A 27 5.63 -9.96 27.36
CA HIS A 27 5.43 -10.03 25.92
C HIS A 27 4.08 -10.64 25.46
N THR A 28 3.26 -9.86 24.75
CA THR A 28 2.59 -10.35 23.54
C THR A 28 2.89 -9.42 22.38
N SER A 29 3.85 -9.91 21.61
CA SER A 29 4.29 -9.43 20.31
C SER A 29 3.14 -9.38 19.30
N GLN A 30 3.15 -8.31 18.50
CA GLN A 30 2.86 -8.27 17.06
C GLN A 30 1.57 -8.86 16.47
N ALA A 31 0.83 -7.98 15.79
CA ALA A 31 0.71 -8.02 14.32
C ALA A 31 0.44 -6.59 13.80
N HIS A 32 1.42 -5.89 13.21
CA HIS A 32 1.73 -5.81 11.76
C HIS A 32 0.53 -5.27 10.94
N HIS A 33 0.54 -4.18 10.18
CA HIS A 33 1.59 -3.30 9.66
C HIS A 33 0.95 -1.94 9.34
N GLY A 34 1.56 -0.84 9.80
CA GLY A 34 1.42 0.44 9.09
C GLY A 34 2.24 0.34 7.80
N TYR A 35 1.57 0.11 6.67
CA TYR A 35 2.22 0.02 5.35
C TYR A 35 2.30 1.40 4.71
N ALA A 36 3.05 2.30 5.35
CA ALA A 36 3.30 3.61 4.80
C ALA A 36 4.67 4.13 5.20
N ASP A 37 5.71 3.32 5.08
CA ASP A 37 7.10 3.81 5.04
C ASP A 37 7.89 2.95 4.04
N ASP A 38 8.47 3.63 3.03
CA ASP A 38 9.55 3.23 2.11
C ASP A 38 9.30 2.53 0.76
N VAL A 39 8.07 2.18 0.36
CA VAL A 39 7.83 1.86 -1.07
C VAL A 39 7.42 3.14 -1.79
N LYS A 40 8.39 3.82 -2.42
CA LYS A 40 8.13 4.94 -3.34
C LYS A 40 7.45 4.40 -4.60
N LEU A 41 6.14 4.17 -4.51
CA LEU A 41 5.32 3.74 -5.64
C LEU A 41 5.38 4.82 -6.73
N PRO A 42 5.41 4.40 -8.02
CA PRO A 42 5.32 5.35 -9.12
C PRO A 42 4.11 6.28 -8.94
N HIS A 43 4.32 7.56 -9.25
CA HIS A 43 3.31 8.61 -9.02
C HIS A 43 2.18 8.61 -10.05
N GLY A 44 2.29 7.81 -11.12
CA GLY A 44 1.26 7.66 -12.14
C GLY A 44 0.11 6.79 -11.65
N VAL A 45 -1.11 7.29 -11.82
CA VAL A 45 -2.37 6.69 -11.36
C VAL A 45 -3.44 6.83 -12.43
N ILE A 46 -4.47 5.98 -12.35
CA ILE A 46 -5.60 6.01 -13.30
C ILE A 46 -6.89 6.62 -12.73
N GLY A 47 -6.87 7.04 -11.45
CA GLY A 47 -8.02 7.70 -10.82
C GLY A 47 -9.12 6.75 -10.35
N ILE A 48 -8.76 5.66 -9.67
CA ILE A 48 -9.72 4.77 -9.00
C ILE A 48 -9.33 4.49 -7.56
N SER A 49 -10.30 4.08 -6.75
CA SER A 49 -10.04 3.33 -5.51
C SER A 49 -10.36 1.86 -5.71
N LEU A 50 -9.55 0.97 -5.15
CA LEU A 50 -9.86 -0.45 -5.08
C LEU A 50 -10.43 -0.80 -3.71
N GLN A 51 -11.40 -1.70 -3.71
CA GLN A 51 -11.96 -2.31 -2.50
C GLN A 51 -11.85 -3.84 -2.59
N VAL A 52 -11.74 -4.47 -1.44
CA VAL A 52 -11.67 -5.92 -1.28
C VAL A 52 -13.01 -6.40 -0.76
N GLY A 53 -13.57 -7.43 -1.37
CA GLY A 53 -14.81 -8.05 -0.91
C GLY A 53 -14.92 -9.50 -1.33
N ALA A 54 -15.96 -10.17 -0.86
CA ALA A 54 -16.30 -11.53 -1.25
C ALA A 54 -17.82 -11.61 -1.41
N GLU A 55 -18.29 -12.41 -2.37
CA GLU A 55 -19.72 -12.55 -2.62
C GLU A 55 -20.41 -13.32 -1.48
N ARG A 56 -19.75 -14.35 -0.94
CA ARG A 56 -20.25 -15.14 0.19
C ARG A 56 -19.17 -15.30 1.25
N ILE A 57 -19.61 -15.59 2.47
CA ILE A 57 -18.70 -15.97 3.55
C ILE A 57 -17.97 -17.25 3.14
N GLY A 58 -16.64 -17.19 3.14
CA GLY A 58 -15.76 -18.29 2.75
C GLY A 58 -15.34 -18.29 1.27
N ASP A 59 -15.92 -17.43 0.43
CA ASP A 59 -15.47 -17.28 -0.94
C ASP A 59 -14.11 -16.55 -1.00
N PRO A 60 -13.29 -16.81 -2.03
CA PRO A 60 -12.09 -16.04 -2.27
C PRO A 60 -12.40 -14.55 -2.42
N ALA A 61 -11.58 -13.72 -1.78
CA ALA A 61 -11.68 -12.28 -1.95
C ALA A 61 -11.41 -11.87 -3.41
N ILE A 62 -12.20 -10.92 -3.89
CA ILE A 62 -12.08 -10.26 -5.19
C ILE A 62 -11.82 -8.76 -4.98
N LEU A 63 -11.22 -8.14 -6.00
CA LEU A 63 -11.00 -6.71 -6.05
C LEU A 63 -12.02 -6.07 -6.97
N TYR A 64 -12.66 -5.01 -6.51
CA TYR A 64 -13.59 -4.24 -7.31
C TYR A 64 -13.29 -2.75 -7.24
N VAL A 65 -13.73 -2.03 -8.27
CA VAL A 65 -13.59 -0.58 -8.36
C VAL A 65 -14.58 0.07 -7.40
N GLY A 66 -14.07 0.64 -6.30
CA GLY A 66 -14.91 1.30 -5.29
C GLY A 66 -15.30 2.73 -5.63
N MET A 67 -14.45 3.46 -6.36
CA MET A 67 -14.72 4.83 -6.82
C MET A 67 -13.98 5.04 -8.13
N VAL A 68 -14.58 5.83 -9.02
CA VAL A 68 -13.94 6.31 -10.24
C VAL A 68 -13.91 7.83 -10.17
N HIS A 69 -12.73 8.40 -10.36
CA HIS A 69 -12.55 9.84 -10.31
C HIS A 69 -13.28 10.51 -11.49
N PRO A 70 -14.17 11.51 -11.23
CA PRO A 70 -14.78 12.28 -12.30
C PRO A 70 -13.73 12.94 -13.20
N GLU A 71 -13.94 12.89 -14.51
CA GLU A 71 -13.03 13.37 -15.55
C GLU A 71 -11.64 12.71 -15.54
N GLY A 72 -11.44 11.68 -14.73
CA GLY A 72 -10.19 10.95 -14.62
C GLY A 72 -9.99 9.95 -15.76
N PRO A 73 -8.75 9.45 -15.95
CA PRO A 73 -8.43 8.54 -17.06
C PRO A 73 -9.28 7.27 -17.06
N ALA A 74 -9.54 6.69 -15.89
CA ALA A 74 -10.39 5.52 -15.74
C ALA A 74 -11.83 5.77 -16.23
N GLN A 75 -12.42 6.91 -15.89
CA GLN A 75 -13.77 7.25 -16.33
C GLN A 75 -13.82 7.41 -17.86
N GLN A 76 -12.84 8.11 -18.43
CA GLN A 76 -12.74 8.33 -19.87
C GLN A 76 -12.58 7.01 -20.64
N ALA A 77 -11.91 6.02 -20.04
CA ALA A 77 -11.79 4.67 -20.60
C ALA A 77 -13.05 3.81 -20.39
N GLY A 78 -14.07 4.32 -19.68
CA GLY A 78 -15.32 3.62 -19.44
C GLY A 78 -15.28 2.63 -18.27
N LEU A 79 -14.26 2.70 -17.42
CA LEU A 79 -14.20 1.93 -16.17
C LEU A 79 -15.26 2.46 -15.19
N GLY A 80 -16.02 1.57 -14.57
CA GLY A 80 -17.17 1.90 -13.74
C GLY A 80 -17.00 1.46 -12.29
N HIS A 81 -17.78 2.08 -11.40
CA HIS A 81 -17.95 1.59 -10.03
C HIS A 81 -18.50 0.15 -10.04
N GLY A 82 -17.95 -0.72 -9.20
CA GLY A 82 -18.41 -2.09 -9.02
C GLY A 82 -17.79 -3.09 -10.00
N ASP A 83 -17.04 -2.63 -11.01
CA ASP A 83 -16.29 -3.52 -11.90
C ASP A 83 -15.31 -4.38 -11.10
N GLU A 84 -15.35 -5.69 -11.29
CA GLU A 84 -14.36 -6.61 -10.74
C GLU A 84 -13.07 -6.52 -11.57
N VAL A 85 -11.93 -6.26 -10.92
CA VAL A 85 -10.62 -6.29 -11.57
C VAL A 85 -10.13 -7.73 -11.63
N VAL A 86 -9.91 -8.25 -12.84
CA VAL A 86 -9.53 -9.65 -13.06
C VAL A 86 -8.11 -9.81 -13.60
N SER A 87 -7.58 -8.79 -14.28
CA SER A 87 -6.19 -8.77 -14.75
C SER A 87 -5.62 -7.35 -14.87
N VAL A 88 -4.30 -7.26 -14.79
CA VAL A 88 -3.52 -6.04 -15.08
C VAL A 88 -2.35 -6.42 -15.98
N ASP A 89 -2.23 -5.73 -17.12
CA ASP A 89 -1.25 -6.00 -18.18
C ASP A 89 -1.20 -7.48 -18.61
N GLY A 90 -2.39 -8.10 -18.72
CA GLY A 90 -2.58 -9.50 -19.09
C GLY A 90 -2.32 -10.51 -17.96
N ALA A 91 -1.76 -10.09 -16.82
CA ALA A 91 -1.54 -10.95 -15.67
C ALA A 91 -2.77 -10.98 -14.76
N SER A 92 -3.24 -12.18 -14.41
CA SER A 92 -4.37 -12.33 -13.48
C SER A 92 -4.03 -11.75 -12.10
N VAL A 93 -5.02 -11.12 -11.46
CA VAL A 93 -4.91 -10.60 -10.09
C VAL A 93 -5.46 -11.55 -9.04
N LYS A 94 -6.04 -12.69 -9.44
CA LYS A 94 -6.61 -13.67 -8.51
C LYS A 94 -5.55 -14.19 -7.54
N GLY A 95 -5.86 -14.14 -6.25
CA GLY A 95 -4.95 -14.60 -5.18
C GLY A 95 -3.77 -13.67 -4.90
N ARG A 96 -3.66 -12.51 -5.56
CA ARG A 96 -2.65 -11.50 -5.24
C ARG A 96 -3.09 -10.66 -4.04
N ARG A 97 -2.11 -10.08 -3.35
CA ARG A 97 -2.34 -9.10 -2.29
C ARG A 97 -2.79 -7.77 -2.89
N TYR A 98 -3.53 -6.99 -2.12
CA TYR A 98 -4.03 -5.68 -2.51
C TYR A 98 -2.90 -4.76 -3.02
N GLU A 99 -1.79 -4.71 -2.27
CA GLU A 99 -0.66 -3.82 -2.54
C GLU A 99 0.05 -4.19 -3.85
N GLU A 100 0.11 -5.48 -4.18
CA GLU A 100 0.69 -5.95 -5.44
C GLU A 100 -0.13 -5.46 -6.62
N VAL A 101 -1.46 -5.57 -6.54
CA VAL A 101 -2.35 -5.13 -7.61
C VAL A 101 -2.31 -3.61 -7.76
N VAL A 102 -2.28 -2.87 -6.64
CA VAL A 102 -2.05 -1.41 -6.66
C VAL A 102 -0.72 -1.08 -7.33
N GLY A 103 0.34 -1.83 -7.02
CA GLY A 103 1.66 -1.67 -7.64
C GLY A 103 1.66 -1.92 -9.15
N MET A 104 0.91 -2.91 -9.63
CA MET A 104 0.74 -3.19 -11.06
C MET A 104 -0.02 -2.08 -11.79
N ILE A 105 -1.07 -1.53 -11.16
CA ILE A 105 -1.89 -0.46 -11.76
C ILE A 105 -1.12 0.86 -11.79
N ARG A 106 -0.34 1.15 -10.76
CA ARG A 106 0.56 2.31 -10.73
C ARG A 106 1.72 2.14 -11.70
N GLY A 107 2.33 3.25 -12.09
CA GLY A 107 3.43 3.25 -13.05
C GLY A 107 3.86 4.68 -13.40
N GLU A 108 4.71 4.81 -14.42
CA GLU A 108 5.15 6.13 -14.86
C GLU A 108 3.99 6.94 -15.47
N PRO A 109 3.81 8.22 -15.11
CA PRO A 109 2.85 9.10 -15.77
C PRO A 109 3.06 9.13 -17.29
N GLY A 110 1.97 9.13 -18.06
CA GLY A 110 1.99 9.08 -19.52
C GLY A 110 2.08 7.67 -20.12
N THR A 111 2.34 6.64 -19.32
CA THR A 111 2.28 5.23 -19.79
C THR A 111 0.87 4.68 -19.69
N ALA A 112 0.54 3.70 -20.54
CA ALA A 112 -0.73 2.99 -20.48
C ALA A 112 -0.64 1.76 -19.56
N VAL A 113 -1.76 1.42 -18.92
CA VAL A 113 -2.00 0.13 -18.26
C VAL A 113 -3.21 -0.53 -18.89
N LYS A 114 -3.14 -1.84 -19.11
CA LYS A 114 -4.29 -2.63 -19.53
C LYS A 114 -4.96 -3.23 -18.30
N VAL A 115 -6.23 -2.91 -18.07
CA VAL A 115 -7.00 -3.45 -16.96
C VAL A 115 -8.10 -4.32 -17.53
N GLY A 116 -8.04 -5.62 -17.25
CA GLY A 116 -9.15 -6.54 -17.52
C GLY A 116 -10.15 -6.45 -16.38
N VAL A 117 -11.41 -6.19 -16.72
CA VAL A 117 -12.50 -6.12 -15.75
C VAL A 117 -13.71 -6.93 -16.18
N LYS A 118 -14.46 -7.42 -15.19
CA LYS A 118 -15.77 -8.02 -15.37
C LYS A 118 -16.81 -7.07 -14.77
N GLY A 119 -17.58 -6.42 -15.64
CA GLY A 119 -18.68 -5.53 -15.28
C GLY A 119 -20.02 -6.07 -15.77
N GLU A 120 -21.04 -5.21 -15.82
CA GLU A 120 -22.38 -5.56 -16.32
C GLU A 120 -22.37 -6.02 -17.79
N ASN A 121 -21.50 -5.43 -18.61
CA ASN A 121 -21.33 -5.78 -20.02
C ASN A 121 -20.43 -7.01 -20.24
N GLY A 122 -20.12 -7.76 -19.18
CA GLY A 122 -19.22 -8.90 -19.22
C GLY A 122 -17.74 -8.53 -19.13
N LEU A 123 -16.89 -9.43 -19.64
CA LEU A 123 -15.44 -9.29 -19.59
C LEU A 123 -14.96 -8.30 -20.66
N ARG A 124 -14.17 -7.31 -20.23
CA ARG A 124 -13.61 -6.27 -21.10
C ARG A 124 -12.17 -5.92 -20.68
N GLU A 125 -11.35 -5.55 -21.64
CA GLU A 125 -10.00 -5.03 -21.39
C GLU A 125 -9.96 -3.55 -21.76
N LEU A 126 -9.52 -2.71 -20.83
CA LEU A 126 -9.43 -1.26 -20.98
C LEU A 126 -7.96 -0.84 -20.97
N SER A 127 -7.53 -0.08 -21.98
CA SER A 127 -6.21 0.56 -21.99
C SER A 127 -6.34 1.99 -21.45
N ILE A 128 -5.72 2.25 -20.29
CA ILE A 128 -5.91 3.48 -19.53
C ILE A 128 -4.56 4.19 -19.35
N THR A 129 -4.47 5.46 -19.75
CA THR A 129 -3.25 6.25 -19.60
C THR A 129 -3.11 6.77 -18.18
N ARG A 130 -1.98 6.48 -17.53
CA ARG A 130 -1.66 6.99 -16.19
C ARG A 130 -1.41 8.49 -16.25
N VAL A 131 -1.94 9.24 -15.29
CA VAL A 131 -1.62 10.65 -15.07
C VAL A 131 -0.85 10.81 -13.77
N ALA A 132 -0.07 11.88 -13.66
CA ALA A 132 0.59 12.21 -12.40
C ALA A 132 -0.47 12.46 -11.31
N GLY A 133 -0.28 11.90 -10.11
CA GLY A 133 -1.29 11.94 -9.06
C GLY A 133 -1.70 13.34 -8.60
N ASP A 134 -0.80 14.32 -8.69
CA ASP A 134 -1.05 15.73 -8.43
C ASP A 134 -1.87 16.44 -9.52
N LYS A 135 -1.94 15.84 -10.73
CA LYS A 135 -2.69 16.34 -11.88
C LYS A 135 -4.08 15.72 -12.02
N LEU A 136 -4.44 14.76 -11.16
CA LEU A 136 -5.84 14.35 -11.09
C LEU A 136 -6.67 15.56 -10.64
N PRO A 137 -7.80 15.84 -11.33
CA PRO A 137 -8.72 16.86 -10.85
C PRO A 137 -9.00 16.59 -9.38
N LYS A 138 -9.08 17.61 -8.53
CA LYS A 138 -9.54 17.37 -7.17
C LYS A 138 -11.04 17.17 -7.26
N GLY A 139 -11.52 15.96 -6.98
CA GLY A 139 -12.94 15.74 -6.72
C GLY A 139 -13.45 16.70 -5.64
N PRO A 140 -14.77 16.90 -5.50
CA PRO A 140 -15.31 17.66 -4.37
C PRO A 140 -14.65 17.14 -3.09
N ALA A 141 -14.13 18.06 -2.27
CA ALA A 141 -13.32 17.73 -1.09
C ALA A 141 -14.14 16.87 -0.11
N GLY A 142 -14.13 15.55 -0.32
CA GLY A 142 -14.74 14.57 0.54
C GLY A 142 -13.71 14.12 1.57
N THR A 143 -14.01 14.38 2.84
CA THR A 143 -13.55 13.85 4.14
C THR A 143 -12.50 12.71 4.20
N HIS A 144 -11.46 12.73 3.38
CA HIS A 144 -10.36 11.77 3.49
C HIS A 144 -9.19 12.45 4.18
N GLY A 145 -9.10 12.19 5.48
CA GLY A 145 -7.91 12.36 6.31
C GLY A 145 -7.32 13.77 6.29
N ASN A 146 -7.82 14.65 7.16
CA ASN A 146 -7.01 15.77 7.62
C ASN A 146 -5.68 15.20 8.18
N PRO A 147 -4.51 15.82 7.95
CA PRO A 147 -3.29 15.36 8.58
C PRO A 147 -3.47 15.38 10.10
N ALA A 148 -3.07 14.29 10.77
CA ALA A 148 -3.02 14.24 12.23
C ALA A 148 -2.14 15.40 12.71
N ARG A 149 -2.72 16.26 13.56
CA ARG A 149 -2.02 17.37 14.21
C ARG A 149 -1.17 16.85 15.37
#